data_AF-A0A7U9N3H2-F1
#
_entry.id   AF-A0A7U9N3H2-F1
#
_cell.length_a   1.000
_cell.length_b   1.000
_cell.length_c   1.000
_cell.angle_alpha   90.00
_cell.angle_beta   90.00
_cell.angle_gamma   90.00
#
_symmetry.space_group_name_H-M   'P 1'
#
loop_
_entity.id
_entity.type
_entity.pdbx_description
1 polymer ?
#
loop_
_entity_poly.entity_id
_entity_poly.type
_entity_poly.pdbx_seq_one_letter_code
_entity_poly.pdbx_strand_id
1 'polypeptide(L)'
;MKTNRMSNLNRIFTRNMLRHFINGKVDNVYSSVVRRYTHDADQKNNRKLICEIYCELKNTYRNEYFYKNTLLNKLLLGVHSVNTTTALTEIAIAKSKADFLLINGKAVVYEIKTELDNLERLSSQLDDYYKAFDHVAVVTYEKNLPQLQKVLKSIDKPVGIYILRRNGKLGTVRKPQRYTVDLDREVIFKLLRKSEYEEIITQRYGYLPEVTQFKYYSACKKMFLQIPVEESYLLVLKILKKRMQLEKEEFVKIPYELKFLAYFMELTHDDYRKLETFLECQYGGE
;
A
#
# COMPACT_ATOMS: atom_id res chain seq x y z
N MET A 1 -27.95 14.00 4.13
CA MET A 1 -27.24 14.08 5.43
C MET A 1 -26.27 12.92 5.71
N LYS A 2 -26.55 11.64 5.38
CA LYS A 2 -25.58 10.52 5.54
C LYS A 2 -24.31 10.67 4.68
N THR A 3 -24.45 11.13 3.44
CA THR A 3 -23.34 11.33 2.48
C THR A 3 -22.28 12.32 2.97
N ASN A 4 -22.71 13.42 3.60
CA ASN A 4 -21.80 14.44 4.15
C ASN A 4 -21.10 13.99 5.45
N ARG A 5 -21.67 13.00 6.16
CA ARG A 5 -21.09 12.42 7.39
C ARG A 5 -19.92 11.49 7.09
N MET A 6 -20.08 10.62 6.08
CA MET A 6 -19.03 9.69 5.64
C MET A 6 -17.91 10.39 4.87
N SER A 7 -18.24 11.48 4.15
CA SER A 7 -17.27 12.33 3.45
C SER A 7 -16.17 12.87 4.39
N ASN A 8 -16.52 13.28 5.62
CA ASN A 8 -15.53 13.83 6.55
C ASN A 8 -14.61 12.76 7.15
N LEU A 9 -15.09 11.54 7.42
CA LEU A 9 -14.24 10.45 7.93
C LEU A 9 -13.17 10.03 6.90
N ASN A 10 -13.51 10.05 5.61
CA ASN A 10 -12.54 9.80 4.53
C ASN A 10 -11.41 10.84 4.47
N ARG A 11 -11.59 12.01 5.07
CA ARG A 11 -10.63 13.12 5.02
C ARG A 11 -9.64 13.10 6.18
N ILE A 12 -9.92 12.35 7.25
CA ILE A 12 -9.04 12.28 8.43
C ILE A 12 -7.78 11.49 8.14
N PHE A 13 -7.90 10.32 7.54
CA PHE A 13 -6.76 9.45 7.28
C PHE A 13 -6.19 9.68 5.89
N THR A 14 -5.76 10.92 5.66
CA THR A 14 -5.16 11.36 4.40
C THR A 14 -3.79 11.96 4.64
N ARG A 15 -2.93 11.95 3.61
CA ARG A 15 -1.59 12.56 3.68
C ARG A 15 -1.65 14.04 4.09
N ASN A 16 -2.63 14.79 3.56
CA ASN A 16 -2.81 16.20 3.87
C ASN A 16 -3.18 16.43 5.33
N MET A 17 -4.10 15.62 5.88
CA MET A 17 -4.45 15.72 7.29
C MET A 17 -3.27 15.36 8.20
N LEU A 18 -2.49 14.33 7.86
CA LEU A 18 -1.31 14.00 8.66
C LEU A 18 -0.27 15.13 8.62
N ARG A 19 -0.11 15.83 7.48
CA ARG A 19 0.72 17.05 7.42
C ARG A 19 0.15 18.19 8.26
N HIS A 20 -1.18 18.34 8.35
CA HIS A 20 -1.77 19.32 9.26
C HIS A 20 -1.46 18.99 10.73
N PHE A 21 -1.55 17.72 11.12
CA PHE A 21 -1.17 17.27 12.47
C PHE A 21 0.31 17.55 12.77
N ILE A 22 1.21 17.20 11.86
CA ILE A 22 2.66 17.45 11.99
C ILE A 22 2.95 18.96 12.09
N ASN A 23 2.26 19.79 11.34
CA ASN A 23 2.51 21.24 11.31
C ASN A 23 1.75 22.01 12.39
N GLY A 24 1.05 21.33 13.31
CA GLY A 24 0.24 21.98 14.36
C GLY A 24 -0.91 22.83 13.82
N LYS A 25 -1.38 22.56 12.60
CA LYS A 25 -2.42 23.36 11.95
C LYS A 25 -3.80 22.94 12.43
N VAL A 26 -4.58 23.91 12.93
CA VAL A 26 -6.00 23.71 13.25
C VAL A 26 -6.77 23.38 11.97
N ASP A 27 -7.50 22.26 11.98
CA ASP A 27 -8.29 21.80 10.83
C ASP A 27 -9.76 21.62 11.20
N ASN A 28 -10.63 22.37 10.53
CA ASN A 28 -12.08 22.35 10.76
C ASN A 28 -12.73 20.98 10.52
N VAL A 29 -12.17 20.16 9.63
CA VAL A 29 -12.65 18.80 9.38
C VAL A 29 -12.30 17.92 10.57
N TYR A 30 -11.06 18.00 11.08
CA TYR A 30 -10.66 17.27 12.28
C TYR A 30 -11.57 17.65 13.46
N SER A 31 -11.74 18.95 13.73
CA SER A 31 -12.63 19.41 14.81
C SER A 31 -14.09 19.03 14.61
N SER A 32 -14.57 18.93 13.36
CA SER A 32 -15.93 18.47 13.06
C SER A 32 -16.09 16.97 13.30
N VAL A 33 -15.06 16.16 13.00
CA VAL A 33 -15.07 14.72 13.22
C VAL A 33 -14.96 14.42 14.72
N VAL A 34 -14.04 15.06 15.44
CA VAL A 34 -13.88 14.90 16.90
C VAL A 34 -15.22 15.13 17.60
N ARG A 35 -15.86 16.29 17.38
CA ARG A 35 -17.17 16.62 17.96
C ARG A 35 -18.29 15.64 17.61
N ARG A 36 -18.17 14.90 16.51
CA ARG A 36 -19.22 14.02 16.00
C ARG A 36 -19.05 12.56 16.43
N TYR A 37 -17.81 12.10 16.56
CA TYR A 37 -17.48 10.69 16.66
C TYR A 37 -16.75 10.33 17.95
N THR A 38 -16.48 11.31 18.82
CA THR A 38 -15.83 11.10 20.12
C THR A 38 -16.66 11.75 21.23
N HIS A 39 -16.42 11.33 22.47
CA HIS A 39 -17.04 11.88 23.68
C HIS A 39 -15.97 12.47 24.59
N ASP A 40 -16.29 13.51 25.37
CA ASP A 40 -15.37 14.16 26.32
C ASP A 40 -14.03 14.54 25.69
N ALA A 41 -14.08 15.10 24.48
CA ALA A 41 -12.89 15.32 23.66
C ALA A 41 -11.87 16.23 24.35
N ASP A 42 -12.35 17.26 25.05
CA ASP A 42 -11.50 18.23 25.74
C ASP A 42 -10.74 17.63 26.92
N GLN A 43 -11.02 16.39 27.33
CA GLN A 43 -10.30 15.66 28.39
C GLN A 43 -9.30 14.63 27.84
N LYS A 44 -9.10 14.60 26.52
CA LYS A 44 -8.31 13.57 25.84
C LYS A 44 -7.19 14.21 25.03
N ASN A 45 -6.08 13.50 24.89
CA ASN A 45 -5.05 13.84 23.91
C ASN A 45 -5.48 13.40 22.50
N ASN A 46 -4.85 13.99 21.48
CA ASN A 46 -5.17 13.67 20.08
C ASN A 46 -4.95 12.19 19.74
N ARG A 47 -3.99 11.51 20.39
CA ARG A 47 -3.78 10.07 20.24
C ARG A 47 -5.06 9.28 20.54
N LYS A 48 -5.69 9.56 21.67
CA LYS A 48 -6.92 8.88 22.09
C LYS A 48 -8.07 9.16 21.13
N LEU A 49 -8.21 10.41 20.68
CA LEU A 49 -9.24 10.81 19.73
C LEU A 49 -9.08 10.12 18.37
N ILE A 50 -7.86 10.05 17.84
CA ILE A 50 -7.57 9.35 16.58
C ILE A 50 -7.91 7.85 16.69
N CYS A 51 -7.60 7.22 17.83
CA CYS A 51 -7.96 5.84 18.10
C CYS A 51 -9.48 5.63 18.07
N GLU A 52 -10.26 6.51 18.71
CA GLU A 52 -11.73 6.46 18.71
C GLU A 52 -12.31 6.65 17.30
N ILE A 53 -11.80 7.64 16.55
CA ILE A 53 -12.22 7.89 15.17
C ILE A 53 -11.90 6.68 14.27
N TYR A 54 -10.76 6.03 14.45
CA TYR A 54 -10.43 4.83 13.69
C TYR A 54 -11.30 3.63 14.09
N CYS A 55 -11.69 3.52 15.36
CA CYS A 55 -12.67 2.52 15.80
C CYS A 55 -14.03 2.72 15.12
N GLU A 56 -14.46 3.97 14.92
CA GLU A 56 -15.67 4.26 14.14
C GLU A 56 -15.54 3.80 12.69
N LEU A 57 -14.40 4.02 12.02
CA LEU A 57 -14.14 3.46 10.69
C LEU A 57 -14.24 1.93 10.68
N LYS A 58 -13.62 1.26 11.65
CA LYS A 58 -13.65 -0.20 11.77
C LYS A 58 -15.06 -0.75 11.88
N ASN A 59 -15.89 -0.11 12.71
CA ASN A 59 -17.20 -0.63 13.10
C ASN A 59 -18.31 -0.25 12.11
N THR A 60 -18.20 0.92 11.48
CA THR A 60 -19.30 1.51 10.71
C THR A 60 -19.00 1.69 9.22
N TYR A 61 -17.74 1.91 8.85
CA TYR A 61 -17.37 2.32 7.49
C TYR A 61 -15.93 1.96 7.12
N ARG A 62 -15.70 0.67 6.80
CA ARG A 62 -14.39 0.14 6.42
C ARG A 62 -14.02 0.56 4.99
N ASN A 63 -13.50 1.76 4.85
CA ASN A 63 -13.03 2.30 3.57
C ASN A 63 -11.67 1.70 3.16
N GLU A 64 -11.21 2.07 1.97
CA GLU A 64 -9.93 1.61 1.40
C GLU A 64 -8.73 1.87 2.33
N TYR A 65 -8.70 3.02 3.01
CA TYR A 65 -7.66 3.34 3.99
C TYR A 65 -7.63 2.29 5.12
N PHE A 66 -8.78 1.93 5.68
CA PHE A 66 -8.86 0.93 6.74
C PHE A 66 -8.25 -0.41 6.31
N TYR A 67 -8.56 -0.86 5.09
CA TYR A 67 -7.98 -2.09 4.52
C TYR A 67 -6.49 -1.97 4.31
N LYS A 68 -6.02 -0.91 3.64
CA LYS A 68 -4.60 -0.65 3.38
C LYS A 68 -3.78 -0.58 4.68
N ASN A 69 -4.27 0.17 5.67
CA ASN A 69 -3.62 0.29 6.97
C ASN A 69 -3.61 -1.02 7.75
N THR A 70 -4.71 -1.77 7.72
CA THR A 70 -4.75 -3.09 8.37
C THR A 70 -3.82 -4.08 7.68
N LEU A 71 -3.76 -4.08 6.35
CA LEU A 71 -2.89 -4.96 5.58
C LEU A 71 -1.42 -4.68 5.88
N LEU A 72 -1.01 -3.40 5.87
CA LEU A 72 0.34 -3.00 6.25
C LEU A 72 0.67 -3.48 7.66
N ASN A 73 -0.16 -3.16 8.65
CA ASN A 73 0.10 -3.55 10.04
C ASN A 73 0.17 -5.09 10.21
N LYS A 74 -0.74 -5.84 9.60
CA LYS A 74 -0.80 -7.30 9.78
C LYS A 74 0.32 -8.02 9.03
N LEU A 75 0.63 -7.61 7.80
CA LEU A 75 1.64 -8.30 7.00
C LEU A 75 3.05 -7.80 7.30
N LEU A 76 3.26 -6.48 7.35
CA LEU A 76 4.60 -5.90 7.53
C LEU A 76 5.07 -5.98 8.98
N LEU A 77 4.19 -5.78 9.97
CA LEU A 77 4.59 -5.69 11.39
C LEU A 77 4.18 -6.92 12.22
N GLY A 78 3.15 -7.64 11.78
CA GLY A 78 2.63 -8.82 12.50
C GLY A 78 3.27 -10.14 12.10
N VAL A 79 3.81 -10.25 10.88
CA VAL A 79 4.33 -11.52 10.31
C VAL A 79 5.79 -11.40 9.88
N HIS A 80 6.19 -10.23 9.39
CA HIS A 80 7.53 -10.02 8.85
C HIS A 80 8.29 -8.96 9.63
N SER A 81 9.61 -8.89 9.42
CA SER A 81 10.42 -7.81 9.95
C SER A 81 10.49 -6.67 8.95
N VAL A 82 10.33 -5.44 9.43
CA VAL A 82 10.60 -4.20 8.67
C VAL A 82 12.02 -4.12 8.14
N ASN A 83 12.96 -4.92 8.67
CA ASN A 83 14.33 -4.99 8.17
C ASN A 83 14.45 -5.72 6.83
N THR A 84 13.53 -6.65 6.57
CA THR A 84 13.64 -7.58 5.44
C THR A 84 12.53 -7.41 4.42
N THR A 85 11.52 -6.61 4.76
CA THR A 85 10.27 -6.48 4.00
C THR A 85 10.05 -5.05 3.56
N THR A 86 9.77 -4.88 2.28
CA THR A 86 9.39 -3.60 1.68
C THR A 86 7.94 -3.66 1.23
N ALA A 87 7.13 -2.70 1.66
CA ALA A 87 5.80 -2.49 1.11
C ALA A 87 5.84 -1.34 0.10
N LEU A 88 5.11 -1.49 -1.00
CA LEU A 88 4.84 -0.43 -1.97
C LEU A 88 3.32 -0.35 -2.15
N THR A 89 2.83 0.84 -2.52
CA THR A 89 1.41 1.07 -2.78
C THR A 89 1.26 1.65 -4.17
N GLU A 90 0.09 1.47 -4.77
CA GLU A 90 -0.32 2.24 -5.95
C GLU A 90 0.59 2.05 -7.18
N ILE A 91 1.08 0.84 -7.40
CA ILE A 91 2.00 0.52 -8.49
C ILE A 91 1.23 0.35 -9.80
N ALA A 92 1.51 1.18 -10.79
CA ALA A 92 0.95 1.05 -12.14
C ALA A 92 1.54 -0.18 -12.85
N ILE A 93 0.67 -1.05 -13.34
CA ILE A 93 1.02 -2.29 -14.04
C ILE A 93 0.12 -2.43 -15.25
N ALA A 94 0.70 -2.35 -16.45
CA ALA A 94 -0.03 -2.33 -17.71
C ALA A 94 -1.17 -1.28 -17.69
N LYS A 95 -2.44 -1.70 -17.69
CA LYS A 95 -3.61 -0.78 -17.66
C LYS A 95 -4.24 -0.65 -16.27
N SER A 96 -3.69 -1.34 -15.29
CA SER A 96 -4.20 -1.44 -13.93
C SER A 96 -3.25 -0.82 -12.92
N LYS A 97 -3.72 -0.64 -11.69
CA LYS A 97 -2.93 -0.07 -10.59
C LYS A 97 -3.10 -0.94 -9.37
N ALA A 98 -2.03 -1.66 -9.01
CA ALA A 98 -2.02 -2.54 -7.85
C ALA A 98 -2.09 -1.72 -6.56
N ASP A 99 -3.03 -2.08 -5.68
CA ASP A 99 -3.24 -1.36 -4.42
C ASP A 99 -2.03 -1.46 -3.50
N PHE A 100 -1.51 -2.67 -3.33
CA PHE A 100 -0.45 -2.95 -2.37
C PHE A 100 0.46 -4.06 -2.87
N LEU A 101 1.77 -3.90 -2.67
CA LEU A 101 2.79 -4.87 -3.03
C LEU A 101 3.70 -5.09 -1.82
N LEU A 102 3.91 -6.34 -1.45
CA LEU A 102 4.81 -6.71 -0.36
C LEU A 102 5.97 -7.54 -0.88
N ILE A 103 7.20 -7.11 -0.61
CA ILE A 103 8.43 -7.76 -1.06
C ILE A 103 9.21 -8.27 0.16
N ASN A 104 9.20 -9.59 0.37
CA ASN A 104 10.03 -10.28 1.36
C ASN A 104 10.38 -11.69 0.88
N GLY A 105 11.57 -11.86 0.30
CA GLY A 105 11.97 -13.10 -0.38
C GLY A 105 11.24 -13.35 -1.71
N LYS A 106 9.96 -12.95 -1.79
CA LYS A 106 9.12 -12.89 -2.99
C LYS A 106 8.27 -11.63 -2.97
N ALA A 107 7.70 -11.28 -4.11
CA ALA A 107 6.82 -10.13 -4.27
C ALA A 107 5.36 -10.59 -4.42
N VAL A 108 4.49 -10.16 -3.50
CA VAL A 108 3.06 -10.49 -3.52
C VAL A 108 2.25 -9.22 -3.75
N VAL A 109 1.50 -9.18 -4.84
CA VAL A 109 0.51 -8.13 -5.11
C VAL A 109 -0.78 -8.45 -4.35
N TYR A 110 -1.36 -7.45 -3.70
CA TYR A 110 -2.65 -7.53 -3.03
C TYR A 110 -3.59 -6.49 -3.65
N GLU A 111 -4.64 -6.98 -4.30
CA GLU A 111 -5.78 -6.19 -4.76
C GLU A 111 -6.82 -6.13 -3.62
N ILE A 112 -7.29 -4.95 -3.27
CA ILE A 112 -8.24 -4.74 -2.18
C ILE A 112 -9.64 -4.54 -2.77
N LYS A 113 -10.60 -5.34 -2.30
CA LYS A 113 -12.03 -5.20 -2.63
C LYS A 113 -12.83 -5.01 -1.36
N THR A 114 -13.12 -3.75 -1.06
CA THR A 114 -13.89 -3.30 0.11
C THR A 114 -15.39 -3.57 -0.08
N GLU A 115 -16.19 -3.29 0.96
CA GLU A 115 -17.66 -3.37 0.90
C GLU A 115 -18.31 -2.44 -0.12
N LEU A 116 -17.56 -1.47 -0.62
CA LEU A 116 -18.04 -0.47 -1.58
C LEU A 116 -17.70 -0.85 -3.03
N ASP A 117 -16.84 -1.86 -3.22
CA ASP A 117 -16.33 -2.24 -4.54
C ASP A 117 -17.17 -3.34 -5.18
N ASN A 118 -17.27 -3.27 -6.51
CA ASN A 118 -17.70 -4.39 -7.34
C ASN A 118 -16.50 -5.20 -7.85
N LEU A 119 -16.78 -6.38 -8.41
CA LEU A 119 -15.75 -7.29 -8.92
C LEU A 119 -15.59 -7.24 -10.45
N GLU A 120 -16.26 -6.32 -11.14
CA GLU A 120 -16.35 -6.30 -12.61
C GLU A 120 -14.97 -6.15 -13.27
N ARG A 121 -14.08 -5.35 -12.67
CA ARG A 121 -12.73 -5.08 -13.17
C ARG A 121 -11.69 -6.10 -12.70
N LEU A 122 -12.06 -7.03 -11.82
CA LEU A 122 -11.10 -7.88 -11.13
C LEU A 122 -10.32 -8.77 -12.12
N SER A 123 -10.98 -9.34 -13.13
CA SER A 123 -10.32 -10.24 -14.08
C SER A 123 -9.17 -9.52 -14.82
N SER A 124 -9.46 -8.36 -15.43
CA SER A 124 -8.45 -7.59 -16.15
C SER A 124 -7.32 -7.09 -15.25
N GLN A 125 -7.64 -6.76 -13.99
CA GLN A 125 -6.63 -6.36 -13.01
C GLN A 125 -5.68 -7.52 -12.69
N LEU A 126 -6.22 -8.71 -12.41
CA LEU A 126 -5.41 -9.90 -12.15
C LEU A 126 -4.52 -10.25 -13.36
N ASP A 127 -5.09 -10.22 -14.58
CA ASP A 127 -4.33 -10.46 -15.81
C ASP A 127 -3.19 -9.46 -15.99
N ASP A 128 -3.40 -8.19 -15.68
CA ASP A 128 -2.33 -7.19 -15.72
C ASP A 128 -1.27 -7.42 -14.64
N TYR A 129 -1.65 -7.78 -13.41
CA TYR A 129 -0.71 -7.99 -12.31
C TYR A 129 0.21 -9.18 -12.54
N TYR A 130 -0.31 -10.28 -13.09
CA TYR A 130 0.49 -11.45 -13.43
C TYR A 130 1.49 -11.23 -14.57
N LYS A 131 1.34 -10.15 -15.36
CA LYS A 131 2.37 -9.73 -16.32
C LYS A 131 3.64 -9.20 -15.66
N ALA A 132 3.56 -8.80 -14.39
CA ALA A 132 4.65 -8.13 -13.69
C ALA A 132 5.10 -8.84 -12.42
N PHE A 133 4.24 -9.64 -11.79
CA PHE A 133 4.52 -10.32 -10.53
C PHE A 133 4.00 -11.75 -10.53
N ASP A 134 4.76 -12.66 -9.90
CA ASP A 134 4.44 -14.09 -9.92
C ASP A 134 3.53 -14.55 -8.78
N HIS A 135 3.16 -13.65 -7.86
CA HIS A 135 2.17 -13.91 -6.80
C HIS A 135 1.18 -12.76 -6.71
N VAL A 136 -0.10 -13.08 -6.85
CA VAL A 136 -1.20 -12.11 -6.74
C VAL A 136 -2.26 -12.65 -5.80
N ALA A 137 -2.81 -11.79 -4.96
CA ALA A 137 -3.86 -12.10 -4.01
C ALA A 137 -4.95 -11.03 -4.01
N VAL A 138 -6.16 -11.43 -3.64
CA VAL A 138 -7.29 -10.52 -3.38
C VAL A 138 -7.58 -10.50 -1.89
N VAL A 139 -7.71 -9.29 -1.34
CA VAL A 139 -8.14 -9.04 0.04
C VAL A 139 -9.57 -8.53 -0.01
N THR A 140 -10.49 -9.22 0.65
CA THR A 140 -11.90 -8.78 0.71
C THR A 140 -12.52 -9.08 2.07
N TYR A 141 -13.84 -8.95 2.20
CA TYR A 141 -14.61 -9.21 3.42
C TYR A 141 -15.41 -10.51 3.33
N GLU A 142 -15.86 -11.01 4.48
CA GLU A 142 -16.49 -12.34 4.62
C GLU A 142 -17.64 -12.56 3.64
N LYS A 143 -18.53 -11.57 3.49
CA LYS A 143 -19.73 -11.69 2.66
C LYS A 143 -19.44 -11.71 1.16
N ASN A 144 -18.30 -11.18 0.72
CA ASN A 144 -17.93 -11.15 -0.71
C ASN A 144 -17.28 -12.46 -1.18
N LEU A 145 -16.87 -13.32 -0.24
CA LEU A 145 -16.13 -14.55 -0.56
C LEU A 145 -16.83 -15.45 -1.59
N PRO A 146 -18.15 -15.72 -1.52
CA PRO A 146 -18.81 -16.57 -2.52
C PRO A 146 -18.77 -15.98 -3.93
N GLN A 147 -19.00 -14.66 -4.04
CA GLN A 147 -18.96 -13.96 -5.33
C GLN A 147 -17.54 -13.93 -5.90
N LEU A 148 -16.55 -13.64 -5.05
CA LEU A 148 -15.14 -13.69 -5.43
C LEU A 148 -14.74 -15.07 -5.94
N GLN A 149 -15.10 -16.14 -5.22
CA GLN A 149 -14.82 -17.50 -5.65
C GLN A 149 -15.46 -17.83 -7.00
N LYS A 150 -16.68 -17.34 -7.27
CA LYS A 150 -17.33 -17.51 -8.58
C LYS A 150 -16.54 -16.83 -9.70
N VAL A 151 -16.07 -15.60 -9.49
CA VAL A 151 -15.22 -14.89 -10.48
C VAL A 151 -13.89 -15.62 -10.68
N LEU A 152 -13.25 -16.08 -9.60
CA LEU A 152 -11.95 -16.75 -9.69
C LEU A 152 -12.03 -18.15 -10.31
N LYS A 153 -13.21 -18.78 -10.41
CA LYS A 153 -13.38 -20.08 -11.10
C LYS A 153 -13.17 -19.97 -12.61
N SER A 154 -13.42 -18.81 -13.21
CA SER A 154 -13.17 -18.58 -14.64
C SER A 154 -11.76 -18.05 -14.93
N ILE A 155 -10.92 -17.91 -13.90
CA ILE A 155 -9.56 -17.40 -14.01
C ILE A 155 -8.61 -18.55 -13.69
N ASP A 156 -7.90 -19.04 -14.71
CA ASP A 156 -6.92 -20.13 -14.57
C ASP A 156 -5.59 -19.62 -14.00
N LYS A 157 -5.64 -19.06 -12.78
CA LYS A 157 -4.48 -18.51 -12.07
C LYS A 157 -4.57 -18.80 -10.57
N PRO A 158 -3.45 -19.07 -9.89
CA PRO A 158 -3.45 -19.47 -8.48
C PRO A 158 -3.52 -18.26 -7.53
N VAL A 159 -4.60 -17.48 -7.64
CA VAL A 159 -4.83 -16.22 -6.92
C VAL A 159 -5.02 -16.47 -5.42
N GLY A 160 -4.24 -15.82 -4.57
CA GLY A 160 -4.46 -15.84 -3.12
C GLY A 160 -5.78 -15.18 -2.71
N ILE A 161 -6.39 -15.63 -1.62
CA ILE A 161 -7.62 -15.05 -1.07
C ILE A 161 -7.42 -14.81 0.43
N TYR A 162 -7.53 -13.54 0.83
CA TYR A 162 -7.51 -13.11 2.21
C TYR A 162 -8.84 -12.43 2.57
N ILE A 163 -9.27 -12.65 3.80
CA ILE A 163 -10.52 -12.11 4.34
C ILE A 163 -10.22 -11.22 5.54
N LEU A 164 -10.48 -9.92 5.39
CA LEU A 164 -10.43 -8.97 6.49
C LEU A 164 -11.74 -9.03 7.27
N ARG A 165 -11.68 -9.67 8.44
CA ARG A 165 -12.85 -9.88 9.29
C ARG A 165 -13.29 -8.60 9.98
N ARG A 166 -14.57 -8.52 10.39
CA ARG A 166 -15.12 -7.37 11.15
C ARG A 166 -14.31 -7.03 12.41
N ASN A 167 -13.77 -8.04 13.08
CA ASN A 167 -12.93 -7.82 14.27
C ASN A 167 -11.52 -7.27 13.95
N GLY A 168 -11.16 -7.08 12.68
CA GLY A 168 -9.85 -6.59 12.22
C GLY A 168 -8.80 -7.69 12.03
N LYS A 169 -9.17 -8.97 12.15
CA LYS A 169 -8.26 -10.10 11.85
C LYS A 169 -8.22 -10.37 10.35
N LEU A 170 -7.03 -10.57 9.81
CA LEU A 170 -6.82 -10.99 8.44
C LEU A 170 -6.73 -12.52 8.39
N GLY A 171 -7.75 -13.19 7.86
CA GLY A 171 -7.78 -14.62 7.65
C GLY A 171 -7.26 -15.00 6.26
N THR A 172 -6.54 -16.11 6.15
CA THR A 172 -6.13 -16.67 4.85
C THR A 172 -7.09 -17.79 4.46
N VAL A 173 -7.75 -17.65 3.31
CA VAL A 173 -8.61 -18.71 2.74
C VAL A 173 -7.80 -19.56 1.76
N ARG A 174 -7.00 -18.91 0.91
CA ARG A 174 -6.11 -19.56 -0.06
C ARG A 174 -4.81 -18.76 -0.12
N LYS A 175 -3.66 -19.41 0.05
CA LYS A 175 -2.36 -18.74 -0.14
C LYS A 175 -2.11 -18.53 -1.64
N PRO A 176 -1.58 -17.38 -2.08
CA PRO A 176 -1.15 -17.21 -3.47
C PRO A 176 0.00 -18.16 -3.77
N GLN A 177 -0.02 -18.77 -4.96
CA GLN A 177 1.09 -19.61 -5.44
C GLN A 177 1.83 -18.92 -6.58
N ARG A 178 3.07 -19.35 -6.79
CA ARG A 178 3.94 -18.84 -7.84
C ARG A 178 3.35 -19.19 -9.20
N TYR A 179 3.24 -18.20 -10.08
CA TYR A 179 2.79 -18.34 -11.46
C TYR A 179 3.60 -17.40 -12.34
N THR A 180 4.42 -17.96 -13.23
CA THR A 180 5.38 -17.19 -14.04
C THR A 180 5.01 -17.14 -15.52
N VAL A 181 3.98 -17.88 -15.94
CA VAL A 181 3.62 -18.09 -17.35
C VAL A 181 3.32 -16.77 -18.07
N ASP A 182 2.68 -15.83 -17.38
CA ASP A 182 2.26 -14.56 -17.98
C ASP A 182 3.31 -13.44 -17.84
N LEU A 183 4.46 -13.67 -17.18
CA LEU A 183 5.45 -12.62 -16.95
C LEU A 183 5.94 -12.02 -18.26
N ASP A 184 5.78 -10.71 -18.39
CA ASP A 184 6.11 -9.93 -19.57
C ASP A 184 7.25 -8.97 -19.24
N ARG A 185 8.42 -9.20 -19.86
CA ARG A 185 9.63 -8.38 -19.66
C ARG A 185 9.42 -6.92 -20.01
N GLU A 186 8.53 -6.59 -20.96
CA GLU A 186 8.21 -5.20 -21.26
C GLU A 186 7.42 -4.53 -20.15
N VAL A 187 6.46 -5.24 -19.56
CA VAL A 187 5.66 -4.73 -18.44
C VAL A 187 6.53 -4.60 -17.19
N ILE A 188 7.38 -5.59 -16.92
CA ILE A 188 8.36 -5.58 -15.83
C ILE A 188 9.32 -4.40 -15.96
N PHE A 189 9.85 -4.14 -17.17
CA PHE A 189 10.74 -3.00 -17.41
C PHE A 189 10.05 -1.65 -17.12
N LYS A 190 8.77 -1.52 -17.47
CA LYS A 190 7.98 -0.30 -17.22
C LYS A 190 7.75 -0.01 -15.74
N LEU A 191 8.00 -0.97 -14.83
CA LEU A 191 7.97 -0.70 -13.41
C LEU A 191 9.11 0.21 -12.97
N LEU A 192 10.23 0.23 -13.70
CA LEU A 192 11.49 0.86 -13.30
C LEU A 192 11.51 2.36 -13.66
N ARG A 193 12.09 3.14 -12.75
CA ARG A 193 12.49 4.54 -12.98
C ARG A 193 13.80 4.57 -13.80
N LYS A 194 14.18 5.75 -14.31
CA LYS A 194 15.40 5.91 -15.12
C LYS A 194 16.65 5.35 -14.44
N SER A 195 16.95 5.85 -13.24
CA SER A 195 18.11 5.41 -12.46
C SER A 195 18.09 3.92 -12.14
N GLU A 196 16.90 3.34 -11.99
CA GLU A 196 16.70 1.95 -11.61
C GLU A 196 16.99 0.97 -12.75
N TYR A 197 16.54 1.26 -13.98
CA TYR A 197 16.92 0.43 -15.13
C TYR A 197 18.38 0.65 -15.53
N GLU A 198 18.93 1.86 -15.34
CA GLU A 198 20.36 2.14 -15.55
C GLU A 198 21.22 1.29 -14.62
N GLU A 199 20.83 1.17 -13.36
CA GLU A 199 21.51 0.32 -12.37
C GLU A 199 21.55 -1.15 -12.84
N ILE A 200 20.41 -1.69 -13.27
CA ILE A 200 20.33 -3.08 -13.76
C ILE A 200 21.22 -3.28 -15.00
N ILE A 201 21.15 -2.37 -15.97
CA ILE A 201 21.90 -2.48 -17.23
C ILE A 201 23.40 -2.40 -16.95
N THR A 202 23.83 -1.44 -16.12
CA THR A 202 25.24 -1.28 -15.75
C THR A 202 25.74 -2.49 -14.99
N GLN A 203 24.96 -3.04 -14.05
CA GLN A 203 25.31 -4.27 -13.33
C GLN A 203 25.46 -5.47 -14.28
N ARG A 204 24.63 -5.56 -15.33
CA ARG A 204 24.62 -6.72 -16.22
C ARG A 204 25.68 -6.66 -17.33
N TYR A 205 25.89 -5.47 -17.89
CA TYR A 205 26.71 -5.28 -19.10
C TYR A 205 27.99 -4.48 -18.84
N GLY A 206 28.10 -3.79 -17.70
CA GLY A 206 29.24 -2.93 -17.34
C GLY A 206 29.21 -1.53 -17.95
N TYR A 207 28.22 -1.21 -18.81
CA TYR A 207 28.10 0.08 -19.48
C TYR A 207 26.64 0.44 -19.77
N LEU A 208 26.40 1.72 -20.09
CA LEU A 208 25.13 2.26 -20.57
C LEU A 208 25.23 2.59 -22.07
N PRO A 209 24.12 2.57 -22.82
CA PRO A 209 24.19 2.79 -24.27
C PRO A 209 24.61 4.22 -24.61
N GLU A 210 25.62 4.35 -25.47
CA GLU A 210 26.09 5.63 -26.03
C GLU A 210 25.20 6.06 -27.20
N VAL A 211 24.04 6.63 -26.88
CA VAL A 211 23.06 7.10 -27.89
C VAL A 211 22.52 8.47 -27.51
N THR A 212 21.83 9.13 -28.44
CA THR A 212 21.14 10.41 -28.17
C THR A 212 20.07 10.25 -27.10
N GLN A 213 19.77 11.32 -26.36
CA GLN A 213 18.72 11.32 -25.32
C GLN A 213 17.37 10.82 -25.84
N PHE A 214 17.02 11.16 -27.08
CA PHE A 214 15.79 10.70 -27.73
C PHE A 214 15.70 9.17 -27.87
N LYS A 215 16.83 8.49 -28.10
CA LYS A 215 16.89 7.03 -28.29
C LYS A 215 17.19 6.27 -26.99
N TYR A 216 17.58 6.97 -25.94
CA TYR A 216 18.16 6.39 -24.74
C TYR A 216 17.25 5.38 -24.03
N TYR A 217 15.97 5.73 -23.80
CA TYR A 217 15.00 4.83 -23.18
C TYR A 217 14.82 3.54 -24.00
N SER A 218 14.65 3.66 -25.32
CA SER A 218 14.47 2.52 -26.22
C SER A 218 15.70 1.62 -26.30
N ALA A 219 16.91 2.21 -26.27
CA ALA A 219 18.17 1.46 -26.23
C ALA A 219 18.31 0.69 -24.92
N CYS A 220 18.04 1.33 -23.77
CA CYS A 220 18.04 0.69 -22.46
C CYS A 220 17.01 -0.45 -22.39
N LYS A 221 15.78 -0.21 -22.87
CA LYS A 221 14.73 -1.23 -22.96
C LYS A 221 15.21 -2.42 -23.78
N LYS A 222 15.81 -2.19 -24.96
CA LYS A 222 16.33 -3.26 -25.82
C LYS A 222 17.38 -4.12 -25.10
N MET A 223 18.30 -3.49 -24.38
CA MET A 223 19.32 -4.20 -23.57
C MET A 223 18.70 -5.01 -22.44
N PHE A 224 17.73 -4.44 -21.71
CA PHE A 224 17.02 -5.16 -20.64
C PHE A 224 16.24 -6.36 -21.19
N LEU A 225 15.58 -6.22 -22.34
CA LEU A 225 14.84 -7.32 -22.98
C LEU A 225 15.72 -8.45 -23.51
N GLN A 226 17.06 -8.31 -23.51
CA GLN A 226 17.96 -9.45 -23.78
C GLN A 226 18.21 -10.30 -22.52
N ILE A 227 17.88 -9.79 -21.33
CA ILE A 227 18.03 -10.54 -20.08
C ILE A 227 16.90 -11.59 -20.01
N PRO A 228 17.19 -12.85 -19.62
CA PRO A 228 16.17 -13.86 -19.37
C PRO A 228 15.10 -13.38 -18.38
N VAL A 229 13.85 -13.80 -18.55
CA VAL A 229 12.72 -13.28 -17.75
C VAL A 229 12.90 -13.58 -16.27
N GLU A 230 13.39 -14.76 -15.91
CA GLU A 230 13.65 -15.17 -14.52
C GLU A 230 14.73 -14.31 -13.87
N GLU A 231 15.81 -14.03 -14.60
CA GLU A 231 16.93 -13.21 -14.12
C GLU A 231 16.49 -11.75 -13.97
N SER A 232 15.89 -11.19 -15.03
CA SER A 232 15.42 -9.79 -15.04
C SER A 232 14.36 -9.54 -13.96
N TYR A 233 13.44 -10.48 -13.74
CA TYR A 233 12.44 -10.41 -12.67
C TYR A 233 13.10 -10.29 -11.30
N LEU A 234 14.07 -11.15 -10.99
CA LEU A 234 14.79 -11.10 -9.70
C LEU A 234 15.57 -9.80 -9.52
N LEU A 235 16.20 -9.28 -10.58
CA LEU A 235 16.90 -7.99 -10.56
C LEU A 235 15.92 -6.86 -10.25
N VAL A 236 14.75 -6.83 -10.91
CA VAL A 236 13.71 -5.84 -10.64
C VAL A 236 13.21 -5.93 -9.21
N LEU A 237 12.96 -7.12 -8.66
CA LEU A 237 12.53 -7.26 -7.26
C LEU A 237 13.57 -6.68 -6.28
N LYS A 238 14.87 -6.90 -6.53
CA LYS A 238 15.95 -6.31 -5.70
C LYS A 238 15.91 -4.78 -5.76
N ILE A 239 15.72 -4.20 -6.94
CA ILE A 239 15.61 -2.74 -7.10
C ILE A 239 14.37 -2.19 -6.40
N LEU A 240 13.19 -2.78 -6.63
CA LEU A 240 11.94 -2.34 -5.99
C LEU A 240 12.02 -2.40 -4.47
N LYS A 241 12.74 -3.38 -3.92
CA LYS A 241 12.97 -3.51 -2.47
C LYS A 241 13.70 -2.29 -1.88
N LYS A 242 14.57 -1.63 -2.65
CA LYS A 242 15.35 -0.45 -2.20
C LYS A 242 14.53 0.85 -2.16
N ARG A 243 13.33 0.89 -2.76
CA ARG A 243 12.52 2.12 -2.88
C ARG A 243 12.03 2.71 -1.57
N MET A 244 11.99 1.93 -0.50
CA MET A 244 11.53 2.39 0.80
C MET A 244 12.66 2.33 1.81
N GLN A 245 12.93 3.47 2.43
CA GLN A 245 13.81 3.61 3.59
C GLN A 245 12.97 4.19 4.73
N LEU A 246 13.10 3.62 5.92
CA LEU A 246 12.25 3.93 7.05
C LEU A 246 13.08 4.11 8.31
N GLU A 247 12.84 5.21 9.02
CA GLU A 247 13.33 5.44 10.39
C GLU A 247 12.59 4.50 11.35
N LYS A 248 13.14 3.30 11.55
CA LYS A 248 12.42 2.19 12.19
C LYS A 248 12.06 2.49 13.64
N GLU A 249 12.99 3.06 14.40
CA GLU A 249 12.81 3.35 15.82
C GLU A 249 11.66 4.32 16.04
N GLU A 250 11.54 5.35 15.20
CA GLU A 250 10.43 6.30 15.25
C GLU A 250 9.13 5.68 14.70
N PHE A 251 9.21 4.93 13.60
CA PHE A 251 8.04 4.32 12.98
C PHE A 251 7.31 3.33 13.90
N VAL A 252 8.04 2.63 14.78
CA VAL A 252 7.42 1.70 15.75
C VAL A 252 6.50 2.44 16.73
N LYS A 253 6.85 3.67 17.12
CA LYS A 253 6.09 4.52 18.05
C LYS A 253 4.78 5.06 17.45
N ILE A 254 4.70 5.13 16.12
CA ILE A 254 3.49 5.61 15.43
C ILE A 254 2.28 4.73 15.78
N PRO A 255 1.13 5.34 16.16
CA PRO A 255 -0.13 4.62 16.41
C PRO A 255 -0.53 3.73 15.23
N TYR A 256 -1.16 2.59 15.53
CA TYR A 256 -1.67 1.64 14.54
C TYR A 256 -2.48 2.35 13.44
N GLU A 257 -3.30 3.30 13.85
CA GLU A 257 -4.25 4.08 13.06
C GLU A 257 -3.60 4.97 12.02
N LEU A 258 -2.32 5.34 12.18
CA LEU A 258 -1.60 6.26 11.31
C LEU A 258 -0.44 5.60 10.54
N LYS A 259 -0.09 4.34 10.85
CA LYS A 259 1.11 3.70 10.31
C LYS A 259 1.17 3.69 8.79
N PHE A 260 0.06 3.48 8.09
CA PHE A 260 0.05 3.52 6.63
C PHE A 260 0.49 4.86 6.06
N LEU A 261 0.01 5.95 6.65
CA LEU A 261 0.38 7.28 6.19
C LEU A 261 1.86 7.55 6.51
N ALA A 262 2.27 7.31 7.76
CA ALA A 262 3.65 7.52 8.18
C ALA A 262 4.64 6.71 7.32
N TYR A 263 4.32 5.46 6.99
CA TYR A 263 5.16 4.57 6.19
C TYR A 263 5.40 5.12 4.77
N PHE A 264 4.36 5.68 4.14
CA PHE A 264 4.42 6.13 2.75
C PHE A 264 4.61 7.65 2.59
N MET A 265 4.94 8.38 3.65
CA MET A 265 5.11 9.84 3.61
C MET A 265 6.56 10.31 3.72
N GLU A 266 7.53 9.40 3.79
CA GLU A 266 8.97 9.71 3.87
C GLU A 266 9.24 10.75 4.98
N LEU A 267 8.70 10.49 6.18
CA LEU A 267 8.79 11.41 7.31
C LEU A 267 10.23 11.54 7.78
N THR A 268 10.65 12.78 8.03
CA THR A 268 11.94 13.09 8.66
C THR A 268 11.88 12.87 10.18
N HIS A 269 13.02 12.82 10.85
CA HIS A 269 13.06 12.73 12.32
C HIS A 269 12.31 13.90 13.01
N ASP A 270 12.38 15.10 12.43
CA ASP A 270 11.62 16.27 12.92
C ASP A 270 10.10 16.09 12.72
N ASP A 271 9.67 15.52 11.59
CA ASP A 271 8.26 15.19 11.36
C ASP A 271 7.73 14.21 12.42
N TYR A 272 8.50 13.16 12.77
CA TYR A 272 8.14 12.20 13.82
C TYR A 272 7.99 12.88 15.17
N ARG A 273 8.95 13.73 15.56
CA ARG A 273 8.89 14.49 16.82
C ARG A 273 7.65 15.38 16.90
N LYS A 274 7.38 16.15 15.84
CA LYS A 274 6.22 17.06 15.79
C LYS A 274 4.90 16.29 15.84
N LEU A 275 4.82 15.15 15.15
CA LEU A 275 3.65 14.29 15.21
C LEU A 275 3.43 13.76 16.64
N GLU A 276 4.50 13.34 17.32
CA GLU A 276 4.41 12.88 18.71
C GLU A 276 3.94 13.99 19.65
N THR A 277 4.47 15.21 19.51
CA THR A 277 3.97 16.38 20.26
C THR A 277 2.46 16.56 20.04
N PHE A 278 2.01 16.58 18.79
CA PHE A 278 0.58 16.71 18.48
C PHE A 278 -0.26 15.59 19.12
N LEU A 279 0.20 14.34 19.04
CA LEU A 279 -0.49 13.17 19.59
C LEU A 279 -0.66 13.26 21.11
N GLU A 280 0.32 13.79 21.82
CA GLU A 280 0.30 13.94 23.27
C GLU A 280 -0.40 15.22 23.75
N CYS A 281 -0.52 16.26 22.91
CA CYS A 281 -1.28 17.45 23.24
C CYS A 281 -2.76 17.13 23.55
N GLN A 282 -3.27 17.74 24.61
CA GLN A 282 -4.70 17.76 24.94
C GLN A 282 -5.47 18.45 23.80
N TYR A 283 -6.60 17.89 23.40
CA TYR A 283 -7.40 18.47 22.34
C TYR A 283 -7.91 19.86 22.73
N GLY A 284 -7.69 20.85 21.86
CA GLY A 284 -8.04 22.25 22.12
C GLY A 284 -7.05 23.01 23.02
N GLY A 285 -6.00 22.35 23.52
CA GLY A 285 -4.86 23.01 24.17
C GLY A 285 -3.90 23.62 23.15
N GLU A 286 -3.28 24.75 23.51
CA GLU A 286 -2.20 25.39 22.76
C GLU A 286 -0.93 24.52 22.71
#